data_AF-A0A1Q6CHG5-F1
#
_entry.id   AF-A0A1Q6CHG5-F1
#
_cell.length_a   1.000
_cell.length_b   1.000
_cell.length_c   1.000
_cell.angle_alpha   90.00
_cell.angle_beta   90.00
_cell.angle_gamma   90.00
#
_symmetry.space_group_name_H-M   'P 1'
#
loop_
_entity.id
_entity.type
_entity.pdbx_description
1 polymer ?
#
loop_
_entity_poly.entity_id
_entity_poly.type
_entity_poly.pdbx_seq_one_letter_code
_entity_poly.pdbx_strand_id
1 'polypeptide(L)' 'MKFLWTFILICCVGCSQKQLYHVGQQHQKNDCIKRAMSESEYRECLRAEQVSHKEYKKIRQQVIEDK' A
#
# COMPACT_ATOMS: atom_id res chain seq x y z
N MET A 1 -36.58 -11.90 -0.03
CA MET A 1 -35.41 -12.62 -0.58
C MET A 1 -34.51 -11.75 -1.46
N LYS A 2 -35.03 -11.05 -2.48
CA LYS A 2 -34.22 -10.16 -3.36
C LYS A 2 -33.42 -9.07 -2.61
N PHE A 3 -34.03 -8.39 -1.64
CA PHE A 3 -33.37 -7.33 -0.85
C PHE A 3 -32.22 -7.84 0.05
N LEU A 4 -32.26 -9.11 0.46
CA LEU A 4 -31.21 -9.71 1.29
C LEU A 4 -29.90 -9.88 0.49
N TRP A 5 -30.02 -10.19 -0.79
CA TRP A 5 -28.89 -10.31 -1.71
C TRP A 5 -28.24 -8.96 -2.01
N THR A 6 -29.05 -7.91 -2.12
CA THR A 6 -28.56 -6.54 -2.34
C THR A 6 -27.71 -6.04 -1.16
N PHE A 7 -28.09 -6.36 0.07
CA PHE A 7 -27.35 -5.97 1.27
C PHE A 7 -25.97 -6.65 1.37
N ILE A 8 -25.85 -7.91 0.94
CA ILE A 8 -24.59 -8.66 0.99
C ILE A 8 -23.53 -8.06 0.05
N LEU A 9 -23.94 -7.57 -1.13
CA LEU A 9 -23.03 -6.97 -2.11
C LEU A 9 -22.42 -5.63 -1.64
N ILE A 10 -23.16 -4.84 -0.86
CA ILE A 10 -22.71 -3.54 -0.36
C ILE A 10 -21.63 -3.71 0.72
N CYS A 11 -21.60 -4.84 1.44
CA CYS A 11 -20.58 -5.10 2.45
C CYS A 11 -19.17 -5.35 1.86
N CYS A 12 -19.06 -5.70 0.56
CA CYS A 12 -17.78 -6.02 -0.07
C CYS A 12 -17.01 -4.80 -0.60
N VAL A 13 -17.61 -3.61 -0.70
CA VAL A 13 -16.94 -2.40 -1.21
C VAL A 13 -16.11 -1.64 -0.15
N GLY A 14 -16.05 -2.17 1.08
CA GLY A 14 -15.41 -1.51 2.22
C GLY A 14 -13.90 -1.70 2.39
N CYS A 15 -13.17 -2.28 1.43
CA CYS A 15 -11.71 -2.39 1.54
C CYS A 15 -11.08 -0.99 1.66
N SER A 16 -10.54 -0.68 2.85
CA SER A 16 -9.99 0.63 3.15
C SER A 16 -8.72 0.88 2.33
N GLN A 17 -8.67 2.01 1.60
CA GLN A 17 -7.47 2.40 0.83
C GLN A 17 -6.19 2.43 1.69
N LYS A 18 -6.31 2.72 2.99
CA LYS A 18 -5.20 2.71 3.94
C LYS A 18 -4.64 1.29 4.15
N GLN A 19 -5.50 0.27 4.19
CA GLN A 19 -5.08 -1.12 4.33
C GLN A 19 -4.33 -1.57 3.08
N LEU A 20 -4.83 -1.23 1.89
CA LEU A 20 -4.15 -1.55 0.64
C LEU A 20 -2.77 -0.89 0.55
N TYR A 21 -2.67 0.37 0.96
CA TYR A 21 -1.40 1.09 1.02
C TYR A 21 -0.37 0.44 1.95
N HIS A 22 -0.80 0.09 3.17
CA HIS A 22 0.07 -0.55 4.16
C HIS A 22 0.54 -1.93 3.68
N VAL A 23 -0.35 -2.73 3.10
CA VAL A 23 -0.01 -4.02 2.49
C VAL A 23 0.99 -3.84 1.35
N GLY A 24 0.79 -2.84 0.48
CA GLY A 24 1.72 -2.53 -0.61
C GLY A 24 3.12 -2.13 -0.13
N GLN A 25 3.22 -1.24 0.86
CA GLN A 25 4.52 -0.87 1.45
C GLN A 25 5.22 -2.05 2.11
N GLN A 26 4.46 -2.87 2.85
CA GLN A 26 5.01 -4.04 3.52
C GLN A 26 5.49 -5.09 2.51
N HIS A 27 4.78 -5.24 1.39
CA HIS A 27 5.21 -6.09 0.28
C HIS A 27 6.51 -5.58 -0.34
N GLN A 28 6.60 -4.28 -0.64
CA GLN A 28 7.80 -3.67 -1.19
C GLN A 28 9.02 -3.84 -0.26
N LYS A 29 8.83 -3.66 1.05
CA LYS A 29 9.87 -3.89 2.06
C LYS A 29 10.31 -5.35 2.10
N ASN A 30 9.36 -6.29 2.10
CA ASN A 30 9.67 -7.72 2.11
C ASN A 30 10.39 -8.16 0.84
N ASP A 31 10.00 -7.64 -0.32
CA ASP A 31 10.65 -7.94 -1.59
C ASP A 31 12.07 -7.36 -1.67
N CYS A 32 12.31 -6.21 -1.04
CA CYS A 32 13.65 -5.65 -0.88
C CYS A 32 14.52 -6.60 -0.03
N ILE A 33 14.01 -6.99 1.15
CA ILE A 33 14.71 -7.90 2.06
C ILE A 33 15.02 -9.24 1.39
N LYS A 34 14.07 -9.80 0.64
CA LYS A 34 14.23 -11.08 -0.06
C LYS A 34 15.30 -11.03 -1.16
N ARG A 35 15.53 -9.84 -1.74
CA ARG A 35 16.51 -9.63 -2.81
C ARG A 35 17.87 -9.14 -2.33
N ALA A 36 17.97 -8.68 -1.08
CA ALA A 36 19.24 -8.27 -0.50
C ALA A 36 20.23 -9.43 -0.50
N MET A 37 21.40 -9.23 -1.09
CA MET A 37 22.47 -10.22 -1.18
C MET A 37 23.58 -9.98 -0.14
N SER A 38 23.56 -8.81 0.48
CA SER A 38 24.54 -8.37 1.48
C SER A 38 23.87 -7.80 2.73
N GLU A 39 24.63 -7.77 3.84
CA GLU A 39 24.15 -7.20 5.10
C GLU A 39 23.88 -5.69 4.99
N SER A 40 24.65 -4.98 4.16
CA SER A 40 24.43 -3.56 3.88
C SER A 40 23.10 -3.31 3.18
N GLU A 41 22.79 -4.09 2.14
CA GLU A 41 21.50 -3.98 1.42
C GLU A 41 20.32 -4.34 2.33
N TYR A 42 20.48 -5.36 3.18
CA TYR A 42 19.46 -5.72 4.15
C TYR A 42 19.17 -4.56 5.13
N ARG A 43 20.23 -3.91 5.64
CA ARG A 43 20.11 -2.75 6.53
C ARG A 43 19.52 -1.52 5.82
N GLU A 44 19.73 -1.37 4.52
CA GLU A 44 19.09 -0.34 3.70
C GLU A 44 17.59 -0.61 3.52
N CYS A 45 17.19 -1.85 3.21
CA CYS A 45 15.78 -2.24 3.15
C CYS A 45 15.04 -2.03 4.48
N LEU A 46 15.73 -2.19 5.62
CA LEU A 46 15.17 -1.91 6.94
C LEU A 46 15.02 -0.40 7.23
N ARG A 47 15.94 0.42 6.71
CA ARG A 47 15.95 1.87 6.86
C ARG A 47 15.10 2.61 5.82
N ALA A 48 14.62 1.93 4.79
CA ALA A 48 13.71 2.51 3.80
C ALA A 48 12.50 3.16 4.51
N GLU A 49 12.42 4.49 4.40
CA GLU A 49 11.46 5.30 5.12
C GLU A 49 10.05 5.06 4.56
N GLN A 50 9.13 4.67 5.44
CA GLN A 50 7.72 4.54 5.08
C GLN A 50 7.06 5.91 5.07
N VAL A 51 6.86 6.47 3.88
CA VAL A 51 6.09 7.71 3.73
C VAL A 51 4.68 7.53 4.29
N SER A 52 4.13 8.57 4.93
CA SER A 52 2.77 8.49 5.46
C SER A 52 1.76 8.35 4.32
N HIS A 53 0.61 7.69 4.56
CA HIS A 53 -0.44 7.56 3.56
C HIS A 53 -0.94 8.92 3.03
N LYS A 54 -0.85 9.99 3.84
CA LYS A 54 -1.20 11.35 3.44
C LYS A 54 -0.15 11.95 2.50
N GLU A 55 1.13 11.74 2.79
CA GLU A 55 2.26 12.14 1.93
C GLU A 55 2.15 11.47 0.57
N TYR A 56 1.93 10.14 0.56
CA TYR A 56 1.77 9.36 -0.65
C TYR A 56 0.63 9.89 -1.53
N LYS A 57 -0.52 10.25 -0.93
CA LYS A 57 -1.64 10.83 -1.69
C LYS A 57 -1.27 12.16 -2.35
N LYS A 58 -0.54 13.03 -1.65
CA LYS A 58 -0.07 14.30 -2.22
C LYS A 58 0.90 14.09 -3.38
N ILE A 59 1.92 13.25 -3.19
CA ILE A 59 2.90 12.93 -4.23
C ILE A 59 2.20 12.35 -5.45
N ARG A 60 1.27 11.41 -5.24
CA ARG A 60 0.49 10.81 -6.33
C ARG A 60 -0.34 11.83 -7.08
N GLN A 61 -0.93 12.81 -6.40
CA GLN A 61 -1.68 13.88 -7.04
C GLN A 61 -0.76 14.78 -7.87
N GLN A 62 0.39 15.18 -7.34
CA GLN A 62 1.38 15.98 -8.06
C GLN A 62 1.86 15.28 -9.34
N VAL A 63 2.17 13.98 -9.28
CA VAL A 63 2.59 13.20 -10.47
C VAL A 63 1.48 13.09 -11.53
N ILE A 64 0.21 13.11 -11.11
CA ILE A 64 -0.93 13.06 -12.03
C ILE A 64 -1.20 14.44 -12.64
N GLU A 65 -0.99 15.52 -11.89
CA GLU A 65 -1.22 16.90 -12.33
C GLU A 65 -0.07 17.46 -13.20
N ASP A 66 1.16 16.98 -13.01
CA ASP A 66 2.33 17.33 -13.82
C ASP A 66 2.37 16.66 -15.20
N LYS A 67 1.33 15.89 -15.58
CA LYS A 67 1.25 15.13 -16.83
C LYS A 67 0.14 15.62 -17.75
#